data_AF-A0A960PIY9-F1
#
_entry.id   AF-A0A960PIY9-F1
#
_cell.length_a   1.000
_cell.length_b   1.000
_cell.length_c   1.000
_cell.angle_alpha   90.00
_cell.angle_beta   90.00
_cell.angle_gamma   90.00
#
_symmetry.space_group_name_H-M   'P 1'
#
loop_
_entity.id
_entity.type
_entity.pdbx_description
1 polymer ?
#
loop_
_entity_poly.entity_id
_entity_poly.type
_entity_poly.pdbx_seq_one_letter_code
_entity_poly.pdbx_strand_id
1 'polypeptide(L)'
;PDDRRTTPKNFKKRMENMRSGLYMQTLLRDPAAGVMHSFIYFSFLVLLAVTTIGEINLQVPVSLKFLHGDVYKAYAFIADLAGVFFVVGLIWAVVRRYVQKPYRIR
;
A
#
# COMPACT_ATOMS: atom_id res chain seq x y z
N PRO A 1 11.55 22.89 22.31
CA PRO A 1 10.55 21.89 21.87
C PRO A 1 9.63 22.50 20.80
N ASP A 2 9.65 21.96 19.57
CA ASP A 2 8.71 22.40 18.53
C ASP A 2 7.27 22.14 18.98
N ASP A 3 6.44 23.18 18.98
CA ASP A 3 5.03 23.08 19.30
C ASP A 3 4.31 22.21 18.24
N ARG A 4 3.91 21.00 18.65
CA ARG A 4 3.26 20.02 17.78
C ARG A 4 1.74 20.22 17.67
N ARG A 5 1.17 21.29 18.24
CA ARG A 5 -0.28 21.53 18.20
C ARG A 5 -0.79 21.82 16.79
N THR A 6 -1.93 21.22 16.46
CA THR A 6 -2.67 21.44 15.22
C THR A 6 -3.51 22.71 15.39
N THR A 7 -3.01 23.85 14.91
CA THR A 7 -3.77 25.11 14.93
C THR A 7 -4.51 25.30 13.60
N PRO A 8 -5.60 26.09 13.57
CA PRO A 8 -6.34 26.36 12.31
C PRO A 8 -5.46 26.96 11.21
N LYS A 9 -4.42 27.74 11.57
CA LYS A 9 -3.42 28.27 10.61
C LYS A 9 -2.48 27.19 10.04
N ASN A 10 -2.18 26.14 10.82
CA ASN A 10 -1.28 25.06 10.43
C ASN A 10 -2.00 23.82 9.86
N PHE A 11 -3.33 23.76 9.96
CA PHE A 11 -4.14 22.62 9.53
C PHE A 11 -3.94 22.28 8.06
N LYS A 12 -3.97 23.28 7.17
CA LYS A 12 -3.75 23.10 5.73
C LYS A 12 -2.39 22.46 5.42
N LYS A 13 -1.32 23.00 6.03
CA LYS A 13 0.05 22.52 5.83
C LYS A 13 0.26 21.12 6.42
N ARG A 14 -0.41 20.79 7.52
CA ARG A 14 -0.43 19.43 8.08
C ARG A 14 -1.15 18.45 7.19
N MET A 15 -2.25 18.85 6.56
CA MET A 15 -2.97 17.99 5.62
C MET A 15 -2.17 17.70 4.36
N GLU A 16 -1.44 18.71 3.87
CA GLU A 16 -0.54 18.56 2.74
C GLU A 16 0.63 17.60 3.06
N ASN A 17 1.23 17.73 4.25
CA ASN A 17 2.27 16.79 4.72
C ASN A 17 1.73 15.37 4.91
N MET A 18 0.51 15.21 5.44
CA MET A 18 -0.15 13.91 5.58
C MET A 18 -0.38 13.27 4.22
N ARG A 19 -0.91 14.04 3.25
CA ARG A 19 -1.09 13.58 1.88
C ARG A 19 0.25 13.17 1.27
N SER A 20 1.28 13.99 1.39
CA SER A 20 2.62 13.69 0.86
C SER A 20 3.19 12.39 1.43
N GLY A 21 2.96 12.12 2.73
CA GLY A 21 3.32 10.87 3.37
C GLY A 21 2.51 9.65 2.89
N LEU A 22 1.18 9.78 2.77
CA LEU A 22 0.28 8.72 2.28
C LEU A 22 0.55 8.33 0.83
N TYR A 23 1.00 9.29 0.01
CA TYR A 23 1.40 9.04 -1.38
C TYR A 23 2.88 8.68 -1.52
N MET A 24 3.61 8.43 -0.42
CA MET A 24 5.04 8.10 -0.42
C MET A 24 5.92 9.09 -1.21
N GLN A 25 5.49 10.35 -1.37
CA GLN A 25 6.19 11.34 -2.20
C GLN A 25 7.59 11.68 -1.64
N THR A 26 7.75 11.59 -0.32
CA THR A 26 9.03 11.81 0.36
C THR A 26 10.05 10.71 0.09
N LEU A 27 9.61 9.49 -0.23
CA LEU A 27 10.46 8.34 -0.59
C LEU A 27 10.89 8.35 -2.07
N LEU A 28 10.19 9.09 -2.95
CA LEU A 28 10.58 9.28 -4.35
C LEU A 28 11.85 10.12 -4.53
N ARG A 29 12.40 10.69 -3.43
CA ARG A 29 13.69 11.38 -3.43
C ARG A 29 14.85 10.44 -3.78
N ASP A 30 14.68 9.13 -3.57
CA ASP A 30 15.45 8.05 -4.19
C ASP A 30 14.47 7.23 -5.06
N PRO A 31 14.46 7.40 -6.40
CA PRO A 31 13.44 6.84 -7.26
C PRO A 31 13.39 5.30 -7.20
N ALA A 32 14.52 4.62 -6.98
CA ALA A 32 14.54 3.17 -6.81
C ALA A 32 13.90 2.74 -5.47
N ALA A 33 14.11 3.51 -4.40
CA ALA A 33 13.46 3.29 -3.10
C ALA A 33 11.96 3.53 -3.13
N GLY A 34 11.55 4.61 -3.81
CA GLY A 34 10.16 5.03 -3.92
C GLY A 34 9.32 4.04 -4.73
N VAL A 35 9.83 3.55 -5.88
CA VAL A 35 9.12 2.56 -6.70
C VAL A 35 8.93 1.24 -5.93
N MET A 36 9.97 0.77 -5.26
CA MET A 36 9.91 -0.44 -4.43
C MET A 36 8.86 -0.32 -3.31
N HIS A 37 8.84 0.79 -2.56
CA HIS A 37 7.85 1.02 -1.51
C HIS A 37 6.44 1.15 -2.05
N SER A 38 6.26 1.81 -3.20
CA SER A 38 4.96 1.92 -3.85
C SER A 38 4.39 0.55 -4.22
N PHE A 39 5.21 -0.35 -4.77
CA PHE A 39 4.77 -1.73 -5.06
C PHE A 39 4.31 -2.47 -3.81
N ILE A 40 4.98 -2.30 -2.67
CA ILE A 40 4.57 -2.95 -1.43
C ILE A 40 3.31 -2.29 -0.86
N TYR A 41 3.28 -0.97 -0.75
CA TYR A 41 2.22 -0.22 -0.07
C TYR A 41 0.87 -0.33 -0.78
N PHE A 42 0.84 -0.03 -2.09
CA PHE A 42 -0.42 -0.07 -2.84
C PHE A 42 -0.95 -1.50 -2.97
N SER A 43 -0.07 -2.47 -3.21
CA SER A 43 -0.48 -3.87 -3.27
C SER A 43 -1.00 -4.37 -1.93
N PHE A 44 -0.39 -3.95 -0.82
CA PHE A 44 -0.90 -4.27 0.53
C PHE A 44 -2.30 -3.69 0.76
N LEU A 45 -2.54 -2.43 0.39
CA LEU A 45 -3.88 -1.83 0.51
C LEU A 45 -4.93 -2.55 -0.34
N VAL A 46 -4.56 -2.95 -1.57
CA VAL A 46 -5.45 -3.73 -2.44
C VAL A 46 -5.72 -5.11 -1.85
N LEU A 47 -4.70 -5.82 -1.38
CA LEU A 47 -4.86 -7.14 -0.74
C LEU A 47 -5.68 -7.07 0.54
N LEU A 48 -5.54 -5.99 1.33
CA LEU A 48 -6.37 -5.73 2.50
C LEU A 48 -7.83 -5.53 2.10
N ALA A 49 -8.09 -4.74 1.05
CA ALA A 49 -9.45 -4.52 0.53
C ALA A 49 -10.07 -5.82 -0.01
N VAL A 50 -9.31 -6.58 -0.82
CA VAL A 50 -9.69 -7.91 -1.32
C VAL A 50 -10.09 -8.81 -0.15
N THR A 51 -9.22 -8.97 0.84
CA THR A 51 -9.48 -9.80 2.02
C THR A 51 -10.74 -9.35 2.76
N THR A 52 -10.89 -8.04 2.97
CA THR A 52 -12.06 -7.47 3.66
C THR A 52 -13.35 -7.75 2.90
N ILE A 53 -13.36 -7.58 1.57
CA ILE A 53 -14.50 -7.88 0.71
C ILE A 53 -14.83 -9.37 0.75
N GLY A 54 -13.80 -10.24 0.72
CA GLY A 54 -13.96 -11.68 0.85
C GLY A 54 -14.63 -12.09 2.16
N GLU A 55 -14.18 -11.52 3.29
CA GLU A 55 -14.75 -11.77 4.62
C GLU A 55 -16.20 -11.26 4.71
N ILE A 56 -16.50 -10.08 4.17
CA ILE A 56 -17.88 -9.57 4.10
C ILE A 56 -18.74 -10.55 3.32
N ASN A 57 -18.29 -11.00 2.14
CA ASN A 57 -19.02 -11.96 1.31
C ASN A 57 -19.20 -13.32 2.01
N LEU A 58 -18.29 -13.71 2.90
CA LEU A 58 -18.42 -14.94 3.70
C LEU A 58 -19.53 -14.81 4.76
N GLN A 59 -19.62 -13.66 5.43
CA GLN A 59 -20.55 -13.42 6.54
C GLN A 59 -21.98 -13.07 6.11
N VAL A 60 -22.18 -12.54 4.89
CA VAL A 60 -23.54 -12.22 4.40
C VAL A 60 -24.38 -13.49 4.13
N PRO A 61 -25.71 -13.41 4.32
CA PRO A 61 -26.60 -14.52 4.00
C PRO A 61 -26.51 -14.91 2.52
N VAL A 62 -26.81 -16.17 2.21
CA VAL A 62 -26.61 -16.77 0.86
C VAL A 62 -27.28 -15.95 -0.25
N SER A 63 -28.44 -15.34 0.02
CA SER A 63 -29.16 -14.49 -0.93
C SER A 63 -28.46 -13.18 -1.29
N LEU A 64 -27.50 -12.74 -0.48
CA LEU A 64 -26.74 -11.49 -0.66
C LEU A 64 -25.28 -11.73 -1.05
N LYS A 65 -24.88 -12.99 -1.28
CA LYS A 65 -23.52 -13.29 -1.77
C LYS A 65 -23.36 -12.79 -3.19
N PHE A 66 -22.36 -11.96 -3.42
CA PHE A 66 -22.15 -11.25 -4.68
C PHE A 66 -20.86 -11.67 -5.40
N LEU A 67 -19.94 -12.38 -4.73
CA LEU A 67 -18.77 -13.01 -5.38
C LEU A 67 -19.18 -14.31 -6.07
N HIS A 68 -19.80 -14.20 -7.25
CA HIS A 68 -20.08 -15.34 -8.13
C HIS A 68 -19.90 -14.98 -9.60
N GLY A 69 -19.61 -15.98 -10.44
CA GLY A 69 -19.46 -15.79 -11.88
C GLY A 69 -18.34 -14.80 -12.25
N ASP A 70 -18.66 -13.84 -13.12
CA ASP A 70 -17.66 -12.90 -13.66
C ASP A 70 -17.17 -11.88 -12.63
N VAL A 71 -17.99 -11.53 -11.63
CA VAL A 71 -17.56 -10.67 -10.51
C VAL A 71 -16.45 -11.33 -9.71
N TYR A 72 -16.58 -12.63 -9.46
CA TYR A 72 -15.53 -13.41 -8.79
C TYR A 72 -14.24 -13.47 -9.63
N LYS A 73 -14.34 -13.64 -10.95
CA LYS A 73 -13.16 -13.66 -11.84
C LYS A 73 -12.40 -12.33 -11.80
N ALA A 74 -13.11 -11.20 -11.86
CA ALA A 74 -12.49 -9.88 -11.77
C ALA A 74 -11.84 -9.67 -10.39
N TYR A 75 -12.52 -10.06 -9.31
CA TYR A 75 -12.00 -10.02 -7.95
C TYR A 75 -10.71 -10.86 -7.81
N ALA A 76 -10.72 -12.11 -8.28
CA ALA A 76 -9.57 -13.00 -8.22
C ALA A 76 -8.39 -12.47 -9.06
N PHE A 77 -8.67 -11.94 -10.26
CA PHE A 77 -7.64 -11.36 -11.11
C PHE A 77 -6.96 -10.15 -10.45
N ILE A 78 -7.72 -9.25 -9.81
CA ILE A 78 -7.16 -8.11 -9.07
C ILE A 78 -6.33 -8.61 -7.88
N ALA A 79 -6.81 -9.62 -7.16
CA ALA A 79 -6.09 -10.22 -6.04
C ALA A 79 -4.75 -10.82 -6.49
N ASP A 80 -4.74 -11.57 -7.58
CA ASP A 80 -3.53 -12.18 -8.14
C ASP A 80 -2.52 -11.13 -8.60
N LEU A 81 -2.97 -10.10 -9.33
CA LEU A 81 -2.10 -9.00 -9.75
C LEU A 81 -1.48 -8.28 -8.54
N ALA A 82 -2.29 -7.95 -7.53
CA ALA A 82 -1.80 -7.32 -6.32
C ALA A 82 -0.80 -8.23 -5.58
N GLY A 83 -1.07 -9.54 -5.53
CA GLY A 83 -0.15 -10.54 -4.99
C GLY A 83 1.20 -10.54 -5.70
N VAL A 84 1.21 -10.53 -7.04
CA VAL A 84 2.43 -10.47 -7.85
C VAL A 84 3.22 -9.20 -7.56
N PHE A 85 2.59 -8.03 -7.60
CA PHE A 85 3.27 -6.77 -7.31
C PHE A 85 3.82 -6.70 -5.89
N PHE A 86 3.08 -7.25 -4.91
CA PHE A 86 3.53 -7.33 -3.53
C PHE A 86 4.78 -8.21 -3.39
N VAL A 87 4.77 -9.40 -3.99
CA VAL A 87 5.90 -10.34 -3.96
C VAL A 87 7.13 -9.75 -4.65
N VAL A 88 6.95 -9.13 -5.82
CA VAL A 88 8.04 -8.45 -6.53
C VAL A 88 8.64 -7.33 -5.66
N GLY A 89 7.79 -6.50 -5.05
CA GLY A 89 8.24 -5.44 -4.13
C GLY A 89 9.00 -6.01 -2.92
N LEU A 90 8.51 -7.10 -2.34
CA LEU A 90 9.13 -7.76 -1.18
C LEU A 90 10.49 -8.39 -1.53
N ILE A 91 10.58 -9.10 -2.65
CA ILE A 91 11.84 -9.68 -3.13
C ILE A 91 12.86 -8.56 -3.37
N TRP A 92 12.45 -7.48 -4.02
CA TRP A 92 13.32 -6.32 -4.22
C TRP A 92 13.77 -5.72 -2.87
N ALA A 93 12.87 -5.58 -1.91
CA ALA A 93 13.22 -5.10 -0.57
C ALA A 93 14.25 -5.99 0.13
N VAL A 94 14.07 -7.31 0.06
CA VAL A 94 14.99 -8.31 0.63
C VAL A 94 16.35 -8.24 -0.06
N VAL A 95 16.38 -8.24 -1.39
CA VAL A 95 17.62 -8.14 -2.18
C VAL A 95 18.37 -6.85 -1.85
N ARG A 96 17.66 -5.73 -1.78
CA ARG A 96 18.27 -4.44 -1.44
C ARG A 96 18.79 -4.40 0.01
N ARG A 97 18.10 -5.07 0.93
CA ARG A 97 18.45 -5.12 2.35
C ARG A 97 19.66 -6.00 2.64
N TYR A 98 19.76 -7.17 1.99
CA TYR A 98 20.77 -8.17 2.33
C TYR A 98 21.93 -8.24 1.34
N VAL A 99 21.68 -7.97 0.05
CA VAL A 99 22.70 -8.11 -1.00
C VAL A 99 23.30 -6.76 -1.36
N GLN A 100 22.48 -5.76 -1.71
CA GLN A 100 22.97 -4.50 -2.28
C GLN A 100 23.47 -3.48 -1.24
N LYS A 101 23.67 -3.87 0.05
CA LYS A 101 24.00 -3.00 1.21
C LYS A 101 24.52 -1.62 0.80
N PRO A 102 23.64 -0.61 0.61
CA PRO A 102 24.05 0.70 0.16
C PRO A 102 25.00 1.27 1.21
N TYR A 103 26.23 1.59 0.79
CA TYR A 103 27.28 2.05 1.70
C TYR A 103 26.80 3.33 2.40
N ARG A 104 26.46 3.23 3.69
CA ARG A 104 26.02 4.37 4.48
C ARG A 104 27.27 5.14 4.92
N ILE A 105 27.66 6.13 4.12
CA ILE A 105 28.65 7.12 4.56
C ILE A 105 28.03 7.84 5.77
N ARG A 106 28.77 7.83 6.89
CA ARG A 106 28.40 8.47 8.15
C ARG A 106 28.36 9.98 8.01
#